data_AF-U6L426-F1
#
_entry.id   AF-U6L426-F1
#
_cell.length_a   1.000
_cell.length_b   1.000
_cell.length_c   1.000
_cell.angle_alpha   90.00
_cell.angle_beta   90.00
_cell.angle_gamma   90.00
#
_symmetry.space_group_name_H-M   'P 1'
#
loop_
_entity.id
_entity.type
_entity.pdbx_description
1 polymer ?
#
loop_
_entity_poly.entity_id
_entity_poly.type
_entity_poly.pdbx_seq_one_letter_code
_entity_poly.pdbx_strand_id
1 'polypeptide(L)'
;MQRRRDCSRQFNKGPLGCPDWEDSSPMRQLENAQPGESFEGLAHSVNNTYLLLLDHAQLYFLDTHESWLPSFTAEDGLVLNSYVPSMLRVPVSGPRVRFSFSIPEKGRFALLLLNGDGLDLKLQGTVSFWGPQQQHLSLEQQLLPQAAQALMALNLLAAMVLCVCQLSLWRGRNGFVSFLFIFYFFLAALAFGLDWRQAAIVQTTGKRPAALWVASRLMRKLQDVLQLLVFIFVSLGFRIVRQRLSRLEIQFVAGLGVISLYLGVFEVLLGGFQVNPKP
;
A
#
# COMPACT_ATOMS: atom_id res chain seq x y z
N MET A 1 13.93 40.51 17.12
CA MET A 1 14.23 39.08 17.37
C MET A 1 12.92 38.35 17.65
N GLN A 2 12.35 37.73 16.62
CA GLN A 2 11.04 37.08 16.66
C GLN A 2 11.24 35.56 16.74
N ARG A 3 10.67 34.95 17.78
CA ARG A 3 10.71 33.50 18.03
C ARG A 3 9.94 32.74 16.94
N ARG A 4 10.66 31.90 16.19
CA ARG A 4 10.11 30.78 15.41
C ARG A 4 9.18 29.94 16.30
N ARG A 5 7.96 29.66 15.84
CA ARG A 5 7.10 28.62 16.41
C ARG A 5 7.20 27.41 15.48
N ASP A 6 7.92 26.38 15.91
CA ASP A 6 8.00 25.09 15.24
C ASP A 6 6.70 24.29 15.53
N CYS A 7 5.88 24.06 14.51
CA CYS A 7 4.70 23.19 14.57
C CYS A 7 5.02 21.74 14.14
N SER A 8 6.23 21.25 14.41
CA SER A 8 6.71 19.93 14.01
C SER A 8 6.37 18.79 14.99
N ARG A 9 5.39 18.96 15.88
CA ARG A 9 5.08 17.97 16.96
C ARG A 9 3.66 17.41 17.00
N GLN A 10 2.87 17.51 15.93
CA GLN A 10 1.52 16.94 15.92
C GLN A 10 1.36 15.59 15.21
N PHE A 11 2.41 15.05 14.59
CA PHE A 11 2.43 13.67 14.11
C PHE A 11 3.07 12.76 15.17
N ASN A 12 2.30 12.39 16.20
CA ASN A 12 2.38 11.11 16.94
C ASN A 12 1.73 11.24 18.32
N LYS A 13 0.46 10.81 18.44
CA LYS A 13 -0.09 9.96 19.52
C LYS A 13 -1.61 9.81 19.35
N GLY A 14 -2.11 8.63 19.69
CA GLY A 14 -3.53 8.25 19.64
C GLY A 14 -4.42 9.00 20.63
N PRO A 15 -5.65 8.50 20.90
CA PRO A 15 -6.75 9.29 21.41
C PRO A 15 -6.58 9.57 22.90
N LEU A 16 -6.13 10.77 23.25
CA LEU A 16 -6.20 11.31 24.60
C LEU A 16 -6.55 12.80 24.49
N GLY A 17 -7.59 13.20 25.24
CA GLY A 17 -8.26 14.49 25.15
C GLY A 17 -7.34 15.70 25.33
N CYS A 18 -7.77 16.82 24.72
CA CYS A 18 -7.15 18.12 24.92
C CYS A 18 -7.51 18.67 26.31
N PRO A 19 -6.57 19.32 27.02
CA PRO A 19 -6.86 19.97 28.29
C PRO A 19 -7.53 21.34 28.09
N ASP A 20 -8.55 21.62 28.91
CA ASP A 20 -9.19 22.93 29.06
C ASP A 20 -8.19 23.98 29.56
N TRP A 21 -8.21 25.15 28.94
CA TRP A 21 -7.61 26.37 29.52
C TRP A 21 -8.54 27.56 29.23
N GLU A 22 -9.30 27.95 30.25
CA GLU A 22 -10.03 29.22 30.34
C GLU A 22 -9.08 30.41 30.54
N ASP A 23 -9.49 31.54 29.93
CA ASP A 23 -9.33 32.95 30.30
C ASP A 23 -7.95 33.59 30.51
N SER A 24 -7.63 34.57 29.65
CA SER A 24 -7.55 35.99 30.05
C SER A 24 -7.27 36.96 28.86
N SER A 25 -8.18 37.94 28.76
CA SER A 25 -8.44 39.10 27.87
C SER A 25 -7.27 40.11 27.67
N PRO A 26 -7.40 41.28 26.97
CA PRO A 26 -8.61 41.93 26.42
C PRO A 26 -8.53 42.65 25.03
N MET A 27 -9.73 43.00 24.58
CA MET A 27 -10.17 43.98 23.56
C MET A 27 -9.17 45.02 23.04
N ARG A 28 -9.23 45.23 21.72
CA ARG A 28 -9.20 46.59 21.14
C ARG A 28 -10.49 46.80 20.33
N GLN A 29 -11.33 47.69 20.85
CA GLN A 29 -12.53 48.22 20.22
C GLN A 29 -12.15 49.01 18.96
N LEU A 30 -12.89 48.76 17.88
CA LEU A 30 -13.19 49.78 16.88
C LEU A 30 -14.72 49.91 16.88
N GLU A 31 -15.18 50.91 17.64
CA GLU A 31 -16.52 51.48 17.53
C GLU A 31 -16.74 52.01 16.11
N ASN A 32 -17.81 51.53 15.47
CA ASN A 32 -18.76 52.26 14.62
C ASN A 32 -19.30 51.35 13.51
N ALA A 33 -20.33 50.57 13.83
CA ALA A 33 -21.35 50.15 12.86
C ALA A 33 -22.67 49.96 13.61
N GLN A 34 -23.73 50.53 13.04
CA GLN A 34 -25.05 50.73 13.65
C GLN A 34 -25.79 49.40 13.91
N PRO A 35 -26.72 49.34 14.89
CA PRO A 35 -27.50 48.14 15.17
C PRO A 35 -28.70 48.10 14.22
N GLY A 36 -28.63 47.31 13.15
CA GLY A 36 -29.77 47.24 12.24
C GLY A 36 -29.58 46.54 10.88
N GLU A 37 -28.45 45.91 10.60
CA GLU A 37 -28.34 45.02 9.44
C GLU A 37 -28.23 43.59 9.94
N SER A 38 -29.36 42.89 9.88
CA SER A 38 -29.35 41.43 9.82
C SER A 38 -28.42 41.02 8.68
N PHE A 39 -27.26 40.43 9.04
CA PHE A 39 -26.52 39.57 8.13
C PHE A 39 -27.32 38.26 7.91
N GLU A 40 -28.59 38.39 7.51
CA GLU A 40 -29.41 37.34 6.92
C GLU A 40 -28.96 37.19 5.46
N GLY A 41 -27.76 36.66 5.35
CA GLY A 41 -27.04 36.47 4.11
C GLY A 41 -25.69 35.85 4.43
N LEU A 42 -25.64 34.97 5.45
CA LEU A 42 -24.53 34.05 5.65
C LEU A 42 -24.27 33.39 4.31
N ALA A 43 -23.16 33.77 3.69
CA ALA A 43 -22.63 33.14 2.50
C ALA A 43 -22.79 31.63 2.69
N HIS A 44 -23.48 30.99 1.75
CA HIS A 44 -23.58 29.53 1.69
C HIS A 44 -22.23 28.93 2.11
N SER A 45 -22.22 28.13 3.18
CA SER A 45 -20.99 27.55 3.71
C SER A 45 -20.21 26.92 2.57
N VAL A 46 -18.97 27.39 2.38
CA VAL A 46 -18.13 26.97 1.26
C VAL A 46 -17.65 25.57 1.57
N ASN A 47 -18.12 24.59 0.81
CA ASN A 47 -17.67 23.21 0.92
C ASN A 47 -16.22 23.10 0.41
N ASN A 48 -15.28 22.82 1.31
CA ASN A 48 -13.85 22.65 1.01
C ASN A 48 -13.45 21.20 0.78
N THR A 49 -14.41 20.35 0.43
CA THR A 49 -14.15 18.97 0.04
C THR A 49 -13.96 18.89 -1.47
N TYR A 50 -12.74 18.59 -1.92
CA TYR A 50 -12.39 18.53 -3.33
C TYR A 50 -11.82 17.17 -3.71
N LEU A 51 -12.27 16.64 -4.85
CA LEU A 51 -11.61 15.56 -5.56
C LEU A 51 -10.56 16.18 -6.50
N LEU A 52 -9.30 15.84 -6.28
CA LEU A 52 -8.15 16.33 -7.02
C LEU A 52 -7.51 15.18 -7.80
N LEU A 53 -7.34 15.38 -9.11
CA LEU A 53 -6.45 14.56 -9.92
C LEU A 53 -5.16 15.36 -10.14
N LEU A 54 -4.05 14.83 -9.65
CA LEU A 54 -2.74 15.47 -9.71
C LEU A 54 -1.78 14.60 -10.50
N ASP A 55 -0.94 15.21 -11.33
CA ASP A 55 0.27 14.56 -11.83
C ASP A 55 1.36 14.52 -10.73
N HIS A 56 2.39 13.71 -10.92
CA HIS A 56 3.46 13.52 -9.94
C HIS A 56 4.13 14.84 -9.51
N ALA A 57 4.38 15.75 -10.46
CA ALA A 57 4.95 17.06 -10.16
C ALA A 57 4.00 17.95 -9.33
N GLN A 58 2.70 17.88 -9.62
CA GLN A 58 1.67 18.63 -8.90
C GLN A 58 1.45 18.09 -7.49
N LEU A 59 1.54 16.76 -7.32
CA LEU A 59 1.50 16.13 -6.00
C LEU A 59 2.69 16.57 -5.14
N TYR A 60 3.89 16.62 -5.72
CA TYR A 60 5.08 17.12 -5.03
C TYR A 60 4.93 18.59 -4.64
N PHE A 61 4.34 19.40 -5.52
CA PHE A 61 4.04 20.80 -5.21
C PHE A 61 3.09 20.93 -4.01
N LEU A 62 2.03 20.11 -3.96
CA LEU A 62 1.07 20.11 -2.86
C LEU A 62 1.70 19.76 -1.50
N ASP A 63 2.65 18.82 -1.49
CA ASP A 63 3.35 18.37 -0.27
C ASP A 63 4.38 19.39 0.23
N THR A 64 4.93 20.20 -0.68
CA THR A 64 6.02 21.15 -0.37
C THR A 64 5.55 22.58 -0.08
N HIS A 65 4.37 22.97 -0.57
CA HIS A 65 3.88 24.35 -0.47
C HIS A 65 2.64 24.44 0.42
N GLU A 66 2.50 25.56 1.12
CA GLU A 66 1.28 25.87 1.88
C GLU A 66 0.11 26.01 0.91
N SER A 67 -0.76 25.00 0.92
CA SER A 67 -1.90 24.87 0.03
C SER A 67 -3.19 25.46 0.60
N TRP A 68 -3.12 26.09 1.77
CA TRP A 68 -4.26 26.63 2.50
C TRP A 68 -4.24 28.16 2.49
N LEU A 69 -5.37 28.78 2.22
CA LEU A 69 -5.58 30.21 2.34
C LEU A 69 -6.55 30.50 3.49
N PRO A 70 -6.36 31.58 4.25
CA PRO A 70 -7.37 32.03 5.19
C PRO A 70 -8.65 32.44 4.45
N SER A 71 -9.81 32.05 4.99
CA SER A 71 -11.12 32.39 4.47
C SER A 71 -12.04 32.83 5.60
N PHE A 72 -12.83 33.87 5.35
CA PHE A 72 -13.83 34.37 6.30
C PHE A 72 -15.20 33.69 6.16
N THR A 73 -15.33 32.77 5.19
CA THR A 73 -16.60 32.11 4.82
C THR A 73 -16.57 30.60 5.05
N ALA A 74 -15.41 30.04 5.38
CA ALA A 74 -15.26 28.64 5.75
C ALA A 74 -15.37 28.48 7.27
N GLU A 75 -15.93 27.37 7.73
CA GLU A 75 -16.12 27.09 9.17
C GLU A 75 -14.79 27.07 9.93
N ASP A 76 -13.75 26.47 9.36
CA ASP A 76 -12.41 26.38 9.95
C ASP A 76 -11.51 27.60 9.63
N GLY A 77 -12.04 28.61 8.95
CA GLY A 77 -11.29 29.80 8.58
C GLY A 77 -10.20 29.56 7.52
N LEU A 78 -10.14 28.37 6.92
CA LEU A 78 -9.17 27.96 5.91
C LEU A 78 -9.88 27.38 4.69
N VAL A 79 -9.37 27.68 3.49
CA VAL A 79 -9.86 27.16 2.20
C VAL A 79 -8.67 26.68 1.37
N LEU A 80 -8.86 25.59 0.63
CA LEU A 80 -7.86 25.11 -0.32
C LEU A 80 -7.56 26.18 -1.37
N ASN A 81 -6.29 26.57 -1.47
CA ASN A 81 -5.79 27.58 -2.38
C ASN A 81 -6.26 27.31 -3.82
N SER A 82 -6.83 28.33 -4.45
CA SER A 82 -7.33 28.25 -5.84
C SER A 82 -6.19 28.07 -6.85
N TYR A 83 -4.97 28.48 -6.49
CA TYR A 83 -3.78 28.37 -7.32
C TYR A 83 -3.07 27.02 -7.23
N VAL A 84 -3.59 26.06 -6.45
CA VAL A 84 -2.99 24.71 -6.42
C VAL A 84 -3.08 24.11 -7.83
N PRO A 85 -1.93 23.82 -8.47
CA PRO A 85 -1.92 23.25 -9.80
C PRO A 85 -2.51 21.84 -9.69
N SER A 86 -3.63 21.62 -10.38
CA SER A 86 -4.32 20.34 -10.44
C SER A 86 -4.82 20.10 -11.85
N MET A 87 -4.73 18.87 -12.31
CA MET A 87 -5.21 18.49 -13.63
C MET A 87 -6.74 18.45 -13.68
N LEU A 88 -7.35 17.99 -12.58
CA LEU A 88 -8.79 18.05 -12.36
C LEU A 88 -9.05 18.43 -10.91
N ARG A 89 -9.92 19.40 -10.70
CA ARG A 89 -10.45 19.75 -9.38
C ARG A 89 -11.96 19.77 -9.46
N VAL A 90 -12.61 18.93 -8.65
CA VAL A 90 -14.07 18.88 -8.60
C VAL A 90 -14.56 19.00 -7.17
N PRO A 91 -15.41 20.00 -6.86
CA PRO A 91 -16.01 20.10 -5.53
C PRO A 91 -17.01 18.96 -5.31
N VAL A 92 -17.01 18.39 -4.10
CA VAL A 92 -17.92 17.32 -3.69
C VAL A 92 -19.20 17.95 -3.13
N SER A 93 -20.02 18.53 -4.01
CA SER A 93 -21.19 19.31 -3.60
C SER A 93 -22.46 18.50 -3.31
N GLY A 94 -22.40 17.16 -3.28
CA GLY A 94 -23.59 16.32 -3.10
C GLY A 94 -23.32 14.91 -2.56
N PRO A 95 -24.38 14.15 -2.20
CA PRO A 95 -24.27 12.86 -1.50
C PRO A 95 -23.74 11.72 -2.40
N ARG A 96 -23.84 11.88 -3.72
CA ARG A 96 -23.28 10.93 -4.70
C ARG A 96 -22.63 11.71 -5.81
N VAL A 97 -21.41 11.31 -6.13
CA VAL A 97 -20.58 11.97 -7.10
C VAL A 97 -20.06 10.93 -8.08
N ARG A 98 -20.32 11.14 -9.37
CA ARG A 98 -19.85 10.26 -10.45
C ARG A 98 -19.19 11.11 -11.52
N PHE A 99 -17.89 10.93 -11.70
CA PHE A 99 -17.13 11.58 -12.74
C PHE A 99 -16.37 10.54 -13.56
N SER A 100 -16.27 10.81 -14.86
CA SER A 100 -15.41 10.07 -15.78
C SER A 100 -14.54 11.09 -16.49
N PHE A 101 -13.23 10.92 -16.40
CA PHE A 101 -12.25 11.79 -17.02
C PHE A 101 -11.30 10.96 -17.87
N SER A 102 -10.95 11.46 -19.06
CA SER A 102 -9.99 10.85 -19.96
C SER A 102 -8.70 11.65 -19.92
N ILE A 103 -7.60 10.97 -19.60
CA ILE A 103 -6.28 11.58 -19.48
C ILE A 103 -5.58 11.48 -20.84
N PRO A 104 -5.17 12.59 -21.47
CA PRO A 104 -4.55 12.59 -22.79
C PRO A 104 -3.09 12.11 -22.77
N GLU A 105 -2.38 12.33 -21.67
CA GLU A 105 -0.95 12.01 -21.54
C GLU A 105 -0.69 10.76 -20.69
N LYS A 106 0.37 10.03 -21.02
CA LYS A 106 0.83 8.89 -20.22
C LYS A 106 1.72 9.43 -19.10
N GLY A 107 1.29 9.24 -17.86
CA GLY A 107 1.97 9.75 -16.68
C GLY A 107 1.56 9.01 -15.41
N ARG A 108 2.10 9.47 -14.28
CA ARG A 108 1.77 8.94 -12.95
C ARG A 108 0.84 9.92 -12.25
N PHE A 109 -0.42 9.53 -12.14
CA PHE A 109 -1.45 10.37 -11.56
C PHE A 109 -1.86 9.86 -10.18
N ALA A 110 -2.10 10.80 -9.28
CA ALA A 110 -2.68 10.53 -7.98
C ALA A 110 -4.08 11.14 -7.92
N LEU A 111 -5.05 10.33 -7.48
CA LEU A 111 -6.40 10.79 -7.16
C LEU A 111 -6.47 11.01 -5.66
N LEU A 112 -6.66 12.26 -5.24
CA LEU A 112 -6.75 12.65 -3.85
C LEU A 112 -8.15 13.17 -3.57
N LEU A 113 -8.72 12.73 -2.45
CA LEU A 113 -9.86 13.40 -1.86
C LEU A 113 -9.33 14.27 -0.72
N LEU A 114 -9.42 15.58 -0.91
CA LEU A 114 -8.99 16.56 0.06
C LEU A 114 -10.21 17.05 0.83
N ASN A 115 -10.20 16.82 2.14
CA ASN A 115 -11.23 17.27 3.06
C ASN A 115 -10.68 18.45 3.85
N GLY A 116 -10.99 19.67 3.39
CA GLY A 116 -10.51 20.90 4.03
C GLY A 116 -11.25 21.27 5.31
N ASP A 117 -12.49 20.80 5.46
CA ASP A 117 -13.37 21.17 6.57
C ASP A 117 -13.27 20.19 7.76
N GLY A 118 -12.34 19.24 7.73
CA GLY A 118 -12.15 18.25 8.80
C GLY A 118 -13.37 17.35 9.08
N LEU A 119 -14.38 17.35 8.20
CA LEU A 119 -15.65 16.66 8.41
C LEU A 119 -15.46 15.14 8.49
N ASP A 120 -16.25 14.46 9.33
CA ASP A 120 -16.26 13.00 9.39
C ASP A 120 -16.99 12.42 8.15
N LEU A 121 -16.22 12.17 7.09
CA LEU A 121 -16.73 11.70 5.81
C LEU A 121 -16.77 10.17 5.75
N LYS A 122 -17.98 9.60 5.82
CA LYS A 122 -18.22 8.18 5.54
C LYS A 122 -18.35 7.96 4.03
N LEU A 123 -17.22 7.66 3.39
CA LEU A 123 -17.14 7.50 1.95
C LEU A 123 -17.29 6.03 1.56
N GLN A 124 -18.24 5.74 0.67
CA GLN A 124 -18.35 4.44 0.02
C GLN A 124 -18.41 4.64 -1.49
N GLY A 125 -17.47 4.05 -2.20
CA GLY A 125 -17.37 4.22 -3.65
C GLY A 125 -16.38 3.27 -4.28
N THR A 126 -16.43 3.19 -5.61
CA THR A 126 -15.50 2.40 -6.41
C THR A 126 -14.84 3.30 -7.44
N VAL A 127 -13.51 3.36 -7.40
CA VAL A 127 -12.70 3.98 -8.45
C VAL A 127 -12.30 2.89 -9.44
N SER A 128 -12.60 3.08 -10.72
CA SER A 128 -12.21 2.16 -11.79
C SER A 128 -11.33 2.88 -12.79
N PHE A 129 -10.16 2.29 -13.06
CA PHE A 129 -9.23 2.78 -14.06
C PHE A 129 -9.39 1.93 -15.33
N TRP A 130 -9.39 2.57 -16.48
CA TRP A 130 -9.55 1.91 -17.77
C TRP A 130 -8.42 2.35 -18.69
N GLY A 131 -7.64 1.37 -19.17
CA GLY A 131 -6.69 1.60 -20.25
C GLY A 131 -7.37 1.68 -21.62
N PRO A 132 -6.65 2.09 -22.68
CA PRO A 132 -7.17 2.20 -24.04
C PRO A 132 -7.71 0.87 -24.63
N GLN A 133 -7.30 -0.27 -24.05
CA GLN A 133 -7.79 -1.61 -24.42
C GLN A 133 -8.82 -2.19 -23.42
N GLN A 134 -9.49 -1.35 -22.63
CA GLN A 134 -10.44 -1.77 -21.58
C GLN A 134 -9.82 -2.71 -20.51
N GLN A 135 -8.53 -2.56 -20.24
CA GLN A 135 -7.82 -3.30 -19.20
C GLN A 135 -7.70 -2.44 -17.94
N HIS A 136 -7.91 -3.05 -16.78
CA HIS A 136 -7.82 -2.39 -15.48
C HIS A 136 -6.40 -2.33 -14.90
N LEU A 137 -5.44 -3.00 -15.52
CA LEU A 137 -4.03 -2.94 -15.13
C LEU A 137 -3.41 -1.61 -15.54
N SER A 138 -2.49 -1.11 -14.73
CA SER A 138 -1.67 0.04 -15.12
C SER A 138 -0.80 -0.32 -16.32
N LEU A 139 -0.45 0.68 -17.13
CA LEU A 139 0.39 0.51 -18.31
C LEU A 139 1.76 -0.12 -17.97
N GLU A 140 2.33 0.22 -16.80
CA GLU A 140 3.58 -0.38 -16.31
C GLU A 140 3.42 -1.87 -15.95
N GLN A 141 2.22 -2.32 -15.58
CA GLN A 141 1.94 -3.69 -15.13
C GLN A 141 1.43 -4.60 -16.25
N GLN A 142 1.39 -4.12 -17.50
CA GLN A 142 0.85 -4.90 -18.61
C GLN A 142 1.69 -6.15 -18.93
N LEU A 143 3.02 -6.08 -18.70
CA LEU A 143 3.95 -7.21 -18.86
C LEU A 143 4.04 -8.13 -17.63
N LEU A 144 3.48 -7.71 -16.49
CA LEU A 144 3.50 -8.47 -15.25
C LEU A 144 2.95 -9.91 -15.39
N PRO A 145 1.78 -10.16 -16.03
CA PRO A 145 1.28 -11.52 -16.15
C PRO A 145 2.18 -12.41 -17.01
N GLN A 146 2.74 -11.87 -18.10
CA GLN A 146 3.64 -12.64 -18.98
C GLN A 146 4.94 -12.99 -18.26
N ALA A 147 5.52 -12.04 -17.53
CA ALA A 147 6.73 -12.27 -16.74
C ALA A 147 6.50 -13.29 -15.61
N ALA A 148 5.37 -13.18 -14.88
CA ALA A 148 5.02 -14.13 -13.83
C ALA A 148 4.82 -15.55 -14.37
N GLN A 149 4.16 -15.69 -15.53
CA GLN A 149 4.00 -16.98 -16.20
C GLN A 149 5.34 -17.59 -16.65
N ALA A 150 6.23 -16.78 -17.23
CA ALA A 150 7.56 -17.23 -17.63
C ALA A 150 8.38 -17.71 -16.44
N LEU A 151 8.39 -16.95 -15.33
CA LEU A 151 9.08 -17.34 -14.10
C LEU A 151 8.47 -18.59 -13.46
N MET A 152 7.14 -18.74 -13.47
CA MET A 152 6.47 -19.95 -13.03
C MET A 152 6.94 -21.17 -13.84
N ALA A 153 6.92 -21.05 -15.18
CA ALA A 153 7.33 -22.14 -16.08
C ALA A 153 8.80 -22.52 -15.88
N LEU A 154 9.69 -21.55 -15.73
CA LEU A 154 11.12 -21.77 -15.48
C LEU A 154 11.35 -22.55 -14.18
N ASN A 155 10.70 -22.13 -13.09
CA ASN A 155 10.84 -22.80 -11.79
C ASN A 155 10.24 -24.21 -11.81
N LEU A 156 9.12 -24.40 -12.50
CA LEU A 156 8.52 -25.72 -12.67
C LEU A 156 9.43 -26.65 -13.48
N LEU A 157 10.05 -26.14 -14.55
CA LEU A 157 11.01 -26.90 -15.36
C LEU A 157 12.23 -27.29 -14.52
N ALA A 158 12.76 -26.38 -13.72
CA ALA A 158 13.86 -26.68 -12.80
C ALA A 158 13.48 -27.80 -11.79
N ALA A 159 12.28 -27.72 -11.19
CA ALA A 159 11.78 -28.76 -10.28
C ALA A 159 11.63 -30.12 -10.98
N MET A 160 11.10 -30.12 -12.21
CA MET A 160 10.94 -31.33 -13.03
C MET A 160 12.29 -31.98 -13.37
N VAL A 161 13.27 -31.19 -13.81
CA VAL A 161 14.62 -31.68 -14.10
C VAL A 161 15.25 -32.29 -12.86
N LEU A 162 15.18 -31.62 -11.71
CA LEU A 162 15.70 -32.16 -10.45
C LEU A 162 14.98 -33.46 -10.03
N CYS A 163 13.66 -33.53 -10.23
CA CYS A 163 12.88 -34.73 -9.93
C CYS A 163 13.29 -35.91 -10.83
N VAL A 164 13.42 -35.67 -12.14
CA VAL A 164 13.90 -36.68 -13.11
C VAL A 164 15.31 -37.14 -12.76
N CYS A 165 16.23 -36.22 -12.45
CA CYS A 165 17.59 -36.55 -12.02
C CYS A 165 17.60 -37.40 -10.74
N GLN A 166 16.75 -37.08 -9.77
CA GLN A 166 16.66 -37.82 -8.50
C GLN A 166 16.07 -39.23 -8.69
N LEU A 167 15.11 -39.39 -9.61
CA LEU A 167 14.47 -40.67 -9.90
C LEU A 167 15.33 -41.59 -10.79
N SER A 168 16.11 -41.01 -11.71
CA SER A 168 16.92 -41.75 -12.69
C SER A 168 18.36 -41.95 -12.25
N LEU A 169 19.14 -40.87 -12.15
CA LEU A 169 20.60 -40.91 -12.04
C LEU A 169 21.08 -40.93 -10.58
N TRP A 170 20.36 -40.28 -9.67
CA TRP A 170 20.80 -40.04 -8.28
C TRP A 170 19.99 -40.82 -7.25
N ARG A 171 19.39 -41.94 -7.67
CA ARG A 171 18.53 -42.78 -6.84
C ARG A 171 19.25 -43.19 -5.55
N GLY A 172 18.74 -42.73 -4.41
CA GLY A 172 19.25 -43.06 -3.07
C GLY A 172 20.41 -42.19 -2.54
N ARG A 173 21.06 -41.38 -3.39
CA ARG A 173 22.07 -40.40 -2.94
C ARG A 173 21.39 -39.05 -2.70
N ASN A 174 21.86 -38.28 -1.73
CA ASN A 174 21.42 -36.87 -1.61
C ASN A 174 20.02 -36.61 -1.02
N GLY A 175 19.16 -37.64 -0.89
CA GLY A 175 17.69 -37.48 -0.92
C GLY A 175 17.11 -36.28 -0.19
N PHE A 176 17.48 -36.08 1.08
CA PHE A 176 17.00 -34.95 1.88
C PHE A 176 17.29 -33.58 1.24
N VAL A 177 18.53 -33.33 0.81
CA VAL A 177 18.92 -32.04 0.22
C VAL A 177 18.24 -31.84 -1.13
N SER A 178 18.18 -32.89 -1.96
CA SER A 178 17.47 -32.85 -3.24
C SER A 178 15.98 -32.53 -3.06
N PHE A 179 15.32 -33.16 -2.08
CA PHE A 179 13.91 -32.86 -1.78
C PHE A 179 13.71 -31.41 -1.32
N LEU A 180 14.65 -30.86 -0.56
CA LEU A 180 14.60 -29.47 -0.10
C LEU A 180 14.67 -28.49 -1.29
N PHE A 181 15.55 -28.74 -2.28
CA PHE A 181 15.60 -27.96 -3.52
C PHE A 181 14.36 -28.14 -4.40
N ILE A 182 13.85 -29.36 -4.56
CA ILE A 182 12.62 -29.61 -5.32
C ILE A 182 11.45 -28.85 -4.69
N PHE A 183 11.32 -28.93 -3.37
CA PHE A 183 10.27 -28.22 -2.63
C PHE A 183 10.41 -26.69 -2.76
N TYR A 184 11.64 -26.17 -2.78
CA TYR A 184 11.91 -24.75 -3.04
C TYR A 184 11.43 -24.29 -4.41
N PHE A 185 11.84 -24.97 -5.48
CA PHE A 185 11.41 -24.61 -6.83
C PHE A 185 9.90 -24.80 -7.03
N PHE A 186 9.31 -25.79 -6.36
CA PHE A 186 7.86 -25.99 -6.36
C PHE A 186 7.11 -24.84 -5.68
N LEU A 187 7.53 -24.42 -4.49
CA LEU A 187 6.94 -23.27 -3.79
C LEU A 187 7.11 -21.98 -4.58
N ALA A 188 8.26 -21.77 -5.22
CA ALA A 188 8.50 -20.62 -6.09
C ALA A 188 7.52 -20.61 -7.28
N ALA A 189 7.36 -21.76 -7.96
CA ALA A 189 6.40 -21.90 -9.05
C ALA A 189 4.96 -21.63 -8.58
N LEU A 190 4.58 -22.13 -7.41
CA LEU A 190 3.24 -21.91 -6.84
C LEU A 190 3.01 -20.43 -6.50
N ALA A 191 3.99 -19.75 -5.90
CA ALA A 191 3.91 -18.31 -5.62
C ALA A 191 3.72 -17.48 -6.89
N PHE A 192 4.54 -17.71 -7.92
CA PHE A 192 4.39 -17.01 -9.21
C PHE A 192 3.08 -17.37 -9.93
N GLY A 193 2.59 -18.59 -9.77
CA GLY A 193 1.28 -19.01 -10.31
C GLY A 193 0.11 -18.29 -9.63
N LEU A 194 0.19 -18.05 -8.32
CA LEU A 194 -0.80 -17.25 -7.59
C LEU A 194 -0.74 -15.77 -8.01
N ASP A 195 0.46 -15.21 -8.19
CA ASP A 195 0.64 -13.84 -8.71
C ASP A 195 0.07 -13.68 -10.13
N TRP A 196 0.29 -14.66 -11.00
CA TRP A 196 -0.30 -14.68 -12.34
C TRP A 196 -1.83 -14.72 -12.29
N ARG A 197 -2.42 -15.61 -11.46
CA ARG A 197 -3.87 -15.68 -11.24
C ARG A 197 -4.42 -14.36 -10.71
N GLN A 198 -3.74 -13.74 -9.76
CA GLN A 198 -4.14 -12.44 -9.22
C GLN A 198 -4.10 -11.36 -10.30
N ALA A 199 -3.04 -11.29 -11.10
CA ALA A 199 -2.92 -10.34 -12.20
C ALA A 199 -4.04 -10.53 -13.24
N ALA A 200 -4.36 -11.77 -13.61
CA ALA A 200 -5.44 -12.11 -14.53
C ALA A 200 -6.83 -11.70 -14.01
N ILE A 201 -7.09 -11.89 -12.70
CA ILE A 201 -8.34 -11.46 -12.08
C ILE A 201 -8.44 -9.94 -12.02
N VAL A 202 -7.35 -9.25 -11.68
CA VAL A 202 -7.30 -7.78 -11.67
C VAL A 202 -7.53 -7.23 -13.07
N GLN A 203 -6.99 -7.88 -14.11
CA GLN A 203 -7.20 -7.47 -15.50
C GLN A 203 -8.67 -7.43 -15.91
N THR A 204 -9.44 -8.43 -15.47
CA THR A 204 -10.85 -8.63 -15.89
C THR A 204 -11.84 -7.91 -14.98
N THR A 205 -11.60 -7.86 -13.68
CA THR A 205 -12.56 -7.32 -12.69
C THR A 205 -12.15 -5.99 -12.08
N GLY A 206 -10.88 -5.58 -12.23
CA GLY A 206 -10.32 -4.38 -11.60
C GLY A 206 -10.22 -4.47 -10.07
N LYS A 207 -10.63 -5.59 -9.46
CA LYS A 207 -10.60 -5.81 -8.01
C LYS A 207 -9.48 -6.77 -7.64
N ARG A 208 -8.79 -6.47 -6.54
CA ARG A 208 -7.76 -7.35 -5.96
C ARG A 208 -8.39 -8.27 -4.93
N PRO A 209 -8.50 -9.59 -5.18
CA PRO A 209 -8.98 -10.54 -4.17
C PRO A 209 -7.98 -10.66 -3.01
N ALA A 210 -8.39 -10.23 -1.82
CA ALA A 210 -7.52 -10.21 -0.64
C ALA A 210 -7.00 -11.60 -0.24
N ALA A 211 -7.84 -12.65 -0.37
CA ALA A 211 -7.44 -14.02 -0.03
C ALA A 211 -6.28 -14.53 -0.90
N LEU A 212 -6.32 -14.25 -2.21
CA LEU A 212 -5.26 -14.63 -3.13
C LEU A 212 -3.98 -13.81 -2.89
N TRP A 213 -4.14 -12.53 -2.52
CA TRP A 213 -3.00 -11.69 -2.16
C TRP A 213 -2.27 -12.21 -0.92
N VAL A 214 -3.00 -12.56 0.14
CA VAL A 214 -2.43 -13.16 1.36
C VAL A 214 -1.76 -14.50 1.03
N ALA A 215 -2.42 -15.36 0.26
CA ALA A 215 -1.88 -16.67 -0.11
C ALA A 215 -0.58 -16.56 -0.91
N SER A 216 -0.50 -15.67 -1.91
CA SER A 216 0.73 -15.45 -2.67
C SER A 216 1.87 -14.98 -1.77
N ARG A 217 1.60 -14.00 -0.89
CA ARG A 217 2.62 -13.45 0.01
C ARG A 217 3.12 -14.48 1.01
N LEU A 218 2.23 -15.31 1.54
CA LEU A 218 2.57 -16.40 2.45
C LEU A 218 3.49 -17.42 1.76
N MET A 219 3.16 -17.82 0.53
CA MET A 219 3.98 -18.77 -0.23
C MET A 219 5.37 -18.22 -0.53
N ARG A 220 5.47 -16.92 -0.85
CA ARG A 220 6.76 -16.25 -1.05
C ARG A 220 7.59 -16.19 0.23
N LYS A 221 6.97 -15.92 1.38
CA LYS A 221 7.67 -15.99 2.68
C LYS A 221 8.13 -17.40 3.02
N LEU A 222 7.32 -18.42 2.73
CA LEU A 222 7.72 -19.81 2.92
C LEU A 222 8.90 -20.18 2.01
N GLN A 223 8.91 -19.70 0.76
CA GLN A 223 10.04 -19.84 -0.16
C GLN A 223 11.31 -19.17 0.42
N ASP A 224 11.21 -17.94 0.94
CA ASP A 224 12.35 -17.21 1.53
C ASP A 224 12.95 -17.97 2.73
N VAL A 225 12.10 -18.49 3.62
CA VAL A 225 12.52 -19.31 4.77
C VAL A 225 13.22 -20.58 4.28
N LEU A 226 12.65 -21.24 3.27
CA LEU A 226 13.25 -22.45 2.72
C LEU A 226 14.59 -22.16 2.04
N GLN A 227 14.73 -21.04 1.34
CA GLN A 227 15.99 -20.58 0.76
C GLN A 227 17.06 -20.34 1.83
N LEU A 228 16.67 -19.72 2.95
CA LEU A 228 17.57 -19.57 4.10
C LEU A 228 18.01 -20.93 4.63
N LEU A 229 17.08 -21.87 4.79
CA LEU A 229 17.41 -23.24 5.22
C LEU A 229 18.35 -23.94 4.23
N VAL A 230 18.11 -23.86 2.92
CA VAL A 230 19.02 -24.37 1.88
C VAL A 230 20.43 -23.81 2.10
N PHE A 231 20.56 -22.49 2.21
CA PHE A 231 21.87 -21.84 2.35
C PHE A 231 22.59 -22.25 3.64
N ILE A 232 21.86 -22.39 4.74
CA ILE A 232 22.42 -22.87 6.00
C ILE A 232 22.89 -24.32 5.86
N PHE A 233 22.10 -25.20 5.26
CA PHE A 233 22.52 -26.61 5.08
C PHE A 233 23.74 -26.73 4.14
N VAL A 234 23.80 -25.92 3.10
CA VAL A 234 24.95 -25.86 2.18
C VAL A 234 26.18 -25.30 2.90
N SER A 235 26.05 -24.26 3.71
CA SER A 235 27.17 -23.65 4.44
C SER A 235 27.73 -24.55 5.55
N LEU A 236 26.87 -25.34 6.22
CA LEU A 236 27.31 -26.39 7.14
C LEU A 236 28.02 -27.56 6.44
N GLY A 237 27.99 -27.62 5.10
CA GLY A 237 28.56 -28.71 4.32
C GLY A 237 27.81 -30.03 4.55
N PHE A 238 26.53 -29.98 4.92
CA PHE A 238 25.74 -31.18 5.16
C PHE A 238 25.69 -32.03 3.89
N ARG A 239 26.04 -33.31 4.01
CA ARG A 239 26.13 -34.29 2.91
C ARG A 239 27.14 -33.96 1.79
N ILE A 240 27.89 -32.86 1.90
CA ILE A 240 29.03 -32.52 1.02
C ILE A 240 30.34 -32.85 1.75
N VAL A 241 30.51 -32.32 2.96
CA VAL A 241 31.71 -32.50 3.80
C VAL A 241 31.45 -33.50 4.92
N ARG A 242 30.22 -33.53 5.49
CA ARG A 242 29.88 -34.37 6.63
C ARG A 242 28.58 -35.16 6.41
N GLN A 243 28.59 -36.43 6.81
CA GLN A 243 27.45 -37.35 6.63
C GLN A 243 26.32 -37.14 7.66
N ARG A 244 26.63 -36.63 8.85
CA ARG A 244 25.67 -36.39 9.94
C ARG A 244 25.94 -35.05 10.60
N LEU A 245 24.88 -34.30 10.90
CA LEU A 245 24.94 -33.10 11.75
C LEU A 245 24.84 -33.51 13.21
N SER A 246 25.40 -32.68 14.08
CA SER A 246 25.17 -32.76 15.52
C SER A 246 23.71 -32.43 15.86
N ARG A 247 23.19 -32.98 16.96
CA ARG A 247 21.84 -32.66 17.44
C ARG A 247 21.67 -31.17 17.73
N LEU A 248 22.73 -30.51 18.21
CA LEU A 248 22.71 -29.07 18.51
C LEU A 248 22.60 -28.22 17.23
N GLU A 249 23.27 -28.61 16.15
CA GLU A 249 23.19 -27.91 14.87
C GLU A 249 21.77 -28.02 14.29
N ILE A 250 21.16 -29.22 14.34
CA ILE A 250 19.78 -29.42 13.88
C ILE A 250 18.80 -28.59 14.69
N GLN A 251 18.96 -28.54 16.02
CA GLN A 251 18.13 -27.72 16.90
C GLN A 251 18.29 -26.23 16.60
N PHE A 252 19.51 -25.76 16.31
CA PHE A 252 19.78 -24.39 15.94
C PHE A 252 19.11 -24.01 14.60
N VAL A 253 19.27 -24.86 13.56
CA VAL A 253 18.63 -24.64 12.25
C VAL A 253 17.10 -24.67 12.36
N ALA A 254 16.55 -25.62 13.12
CA ALA A 254 15.11 -25.68 13.37
C ALA A 254 14.61 -24.44 14.12
N GLY A 255 15.34 -23.98 15.13
CA GLY A 255 15.01 -22.76 15.89
C GLY A 255 14.99 -21.52 14.99
N LEU A 256 16.01 -21.33 14.15
CA LEU A 256 16.03 -20.24 13.16
C LEU A 256 14.87 -20.35 12.17
N GLY A 257 14.59 -21.55 11.65
CA GLY A 257 13.48 -21.78 10.73
C GLY A 257 12.12 -21.41 11.33
N VAL A 258 11.88 -21.80 12.59
CA VAL A 258 10.62 -21.48 13.30
C VAL A 258 10.49 -19.97 13.54
N ILE A 259 11.55 -19.31 14.00
CA ILE A 259 11.53 -17.86 14.25
C ILE A 259 11.32 -17.09 12.94
N SER A 260 12.02 -17.46 11.86
CA SER A 260 11.85 -16.83 10.55
C SER A 260 10.46 -17.05 9.97
N LEU A 261 9.88 -18.24 10.13
CA LEU A 261 8.51 -18.51 9.71
C LEU A 261 7.50 -17.68 10.51
N TYR A 262 7.66 -17.60 11.83
CA TYR A 262 6.80 -16.80 12.69
C TYR A 262 6.80 -15.32 12.30
N LEU A 263 7.99 -14.73 12.13
CA LEU A 263 8.13 -13.34 11.69
C LEU A 263 7.56 -13.12 10.29
N GLY A 264 7.78 -14.08 9.37
CA GLY A 264 7.25 -14.01 8.01
C GLY A 264 5.71 -14.02 7.98
N VAL A 265 5.07 -14.90 8.76
CA VAL A 265 3.60 -14.95 8.87
C VAL A 265 3.07 -13.67 9.51
N PHE A 266 3.73 -13.16 10.55
CA PHE A 266 3.32 -11.92 11.20
C PHE A 266 3.37 -10.70 10.26
N GLU A 267 4.41 -10.58 9.42
CA GLU A 267 4.48 -9.55 8.38
C GLU A 267 3.31 -9.65 7.39
N VAL A 268 2.95 -10.87 6.96
CA VAL A 268 1.81 -11.07 6.06
C VAL A 268 0.49 -10.70 6.73
N LEU A 269 0.31 -11.04 8.01
CA LEU A 269 -0.90 -10.70 8.76
C LEU A 269 -1.03 -9.18 8.91
N LEU A 270 0.03 -8.49 9.33
CA LEU A 270 0.04 -7.03 9.44
C LEU A 270 -0.20 -6.35 8.09
N GLY A 271 0.42 -6.83 7.02
CA GLY A 271 0.18 -6.33 5.67
C GLY A 271 -1.26 -6.59 5.19
N GLY A 272 -1.87 -7.71 5.58
CA GLY A 272 -3.26 -8.04 5.27
C GLY A 272 -4.28 -7.09 5.89
N PHE A 273 -4.03 -6.62 7.12
CA PHE A 273 -4.88 -5.63 7.77
C PHE A 273 -4.86 -4.27 7.06
N GLN A 274 -3.75 -3.89 6.42
CA GLN A 274 -3.67 -2.66 5.63
C GLN A 274 -4.46 -2.74 4.32
N VAL A 275 -4.59 -3.92 3.74
CA VAL A 275 -5.30 -4.13 2.46
C VAL A 275 -6.81 -4.28 2.66
N ASN A 276 -7.25 -4.73 3.83
CA ASN A 276 -8.66 -4.81 4.24
C ASN A 276 -8.81 -4.23 5.65
N PRO A 277 -8.90 -2.89 5.80
CA PRO A 277 -9.58 -2.36 6.96
C PRO A 277 -11.04 -2.84 6.84
N LYS A 278 -11.41 -3.85 7.63
CA LYS A 278 -12.84 -4.12 7.82
C LYS A 278 -13.50 -2.84 8.33
N PRO A 279 -14.74 -2.55 7.89
CA PRO A 279 -15.52 -1.46 8.45
C PRO A 279 -15.73 -1.63 9.96
#